data_AF-A0A938APA6-F1
#
_entry.id   AF-A0A938APA6-F1
#
_cell.length_a   1.000
_cell.length_b   1.000
_cell.length_c   1.000
_cell.angle_alpha   90.00
_cell.angle_beta   90.00
_cell.angle_gamma   90.00
#
_symmetry.space_group_name_H-M   'P 1'
#
loop_
_entity.id
_entity.type
_entity.pdbx_description
1 polymer ?
#
loop_
_entity_poly.entity_id
_entity_poly.type
_entity_poly.pdbx_seq_one_letter_code
_entity_poly.pdbx_strand_id
1 'polypeptide(L)'
;MSAVQEKRVPVLASPLVAGGLAGLVGGLAFGAMMAAGGMLPMVGMLVGQENAAVGFIVHLAISVGLGAVYGMAAVRLPSGWPAAAVAGLVYGAIWWVLGALVLMPLMLGMTGMVLVIGAPQWMSLLGHLVYGLLAALAFMRLRPR
;
A
#
# COMPACT_ATOMS: atom_id res chain seq x y z
N MET A 1 6.94 -12.07 49.11
CA MET A 1 7.37 -11.23 47.97
C MET A 1 6.48 -11.59 46.78
N SER A 2 5.40 -10.84 46.59
CA SER A 2 4.43 -11.07 45.51
C SER A 2 5.06 -10.74 44.18
N ALA A 3 5.09 -11.70 43.27
CA ALA A 3 5.37 -11.48 41.87
C ALA A 3 4.32 -10.51 41.32
N VAL A 4 4.72 -9.28 41.04
CA VAL A 4 3.95 -8.39 40.18
C VAL A 4 3.90 -9.07 38.81
N GLN A 5 2.80 -9.75 38.52
CA GLN A 5 2.46 -10.06 37.14
C GLN A 5 2.28 -8.73 36.43
N GLU A 6 3.31 -8.29 35.72
CA GLU A 6 3.13 -7.30 34.67
C GLU A 6 2.07 -7.88 33.73
N LYS A 7 0.89 -7.26 33.74
CA LYS A 7 -0.06 -7.37 32.64
C LYS A 7 0.70 -6.91 31.40
N ARG A 8 1.30 -7.84 30.66
CA ARG A 8 1.76 -7.58 29.31
C ARG A 8 0.52 -7.17 28.55
N VAL A 9 0.34 -5.87 28.35
CA VAL A 9 -0.65 -5.38 27.40
C VAL A 9 -0.23 -6.00 26.06
N PRO A 10 -1.00 -6.93 25.49
CA PRO A 10 -0.61 -7.53 24.24
C PRO A 10 -0.79 -6.44 23.20
N VAL A 11 0.28 -5.76 22.82
CA VAL A 11 0.31 -5.03 21.55
C VAL A 11 0.47 -6.09 20.44
N LEU A 12 -0.53 -7.00 20.38
CA LEU A 12 -0.72 -7.97 19.31
C LEU A 12 -1.69 -7.30 18.34
N ALA A 13 -1.20 -6.33 17.56
CA ALA A 13 -2.00 -5.82 16.46
C ALA A 13 -2.29 -7.00 15.52
N SER A 14 -3.55 -7.41 15.39
CA SER A 14 -3.99 -8.43 14.41
C SER A 14 -3.23 -8.23 13.08
N PRO A 15 -2.82 -9.28 12.35
CA PRO A 15 -2.11 -9.14 11.07
C PRO A 15 -2.78 -8.14 10.11
N LEU A 16 -4.11 -8.05 10.19
CA LEU A 16 -4.93 -7.06 9.49
C LEU A 16 -4.57 -5.62 9.92
N VAL A 17 -4.53 -5.34 11.22
CA VAL A 17 -4.20 -4.00 11.77
C VAL A 17 -2.74 -3.65 11.53
N ALA A 18 -1.82 -4.58 11.81
CA ALA A 18 -0.39 -4.38 11.54
C ALA A 18 -0.15 -4.14 10.05
N GLY A 19 -0.85 -4.87 9.18
CA GLY A 19 -0.85 -4.67 7.73
C GLY A 19 -1.37 -3.29 7.33
N GLY A 20 -2.51 -2.87 7.86
CA GLY A 20 -3.10 -1.57 7.55
C GLY A 20 -2.18 -0.39 7.92
N LEU A 21 -1.58 -0.45 9.12
CA LEU A 21 -0.59 0.54 9.57
C LEU A 21 0.66 0.53 8.68
N ALA A 22 1.11 -0.65 8.27
CA ALA A 22 2.24 -0.77 7.35
C ALA A 22 1.92 -0.22 5.94
N GLY A 23 0.69 -0.47 5.46
CA GLY A 23 0.17 0.12 4.22
C GLY A 23 0.15 1.64 4.28
N LEU A 24 -0.18 2.24 5.42
CA LEU A 24 -0.11 3.69 5.61
C LEU A 24 1.32 4.23 5.40
N VAL A 25 2.35 3.53 5.89
CA VAL A 25 3.76 3.94 5.70
C VAL A 25 4.12 3.96 4.22
N GLY A 26 3.78 2.89 3.48
CA GLY A 26 4.01 2.84 2.03
C GLY A 26 3.18 3.89 1.28
N GLY A 27 1.93 4.09 1.69
CA GLY A 27 0.98 5.02 1.09
C GLY A 27 1.37 6.48 1.28
N LEU A 28 1.99 6.84 2.40
CA LEU A 28 2.53 8.19 2.61
C LEU A 28 3.69 8.49 1.64
N ALA A 29 4.62 7.54 1.47
CA ALA A 29 5.72 7.70 0.53
C ALA A 29 5.22 7.78 -0.92
N PHE A 30 4.32 6.89 -1.33
CA PHE A 30 3.77 6.90 -2.68
C PHE A 30 2.87 8.13 -2.92
N GLY A 31 2.04 8.51 -1.94
CA GLY A 31 1.24 9.73 -1.98
C GLY A 31 2.10 10.98 -2.17
N ALA A 32 3.27 11.08 -1.52
CA ALA A 32 4.21 12.17 -1.74
C ALA A 32 4.77 12.19 -3.17
N MET A 33 5.10 11.03 -3.74
CA MET A 33 5.53 10.92 -5.13
C MET A 33 4.43 11.35 -6.11
N MET A 34 3.18 10.95 -5.86
CA MET A 34 2.04 11.37 -6.67
C MET A 34 1.76 12.87 -6.55
N ALA A 35 1.94 13.45 -5.37
CA ALA A 35 1.84 14.89 -5.18
C ALA A 35 2.86 15.63 -6.04
N ALA A 36 4.12 15.18 -6.03
CA ALA A 36 5.18 15.75 -6.85
C ALA A 36 4.93 15.59 -8.36
N GLY A 37 4.28 14.48 -8.77
CA GLY A 37 3.91 14.22 -10.16
C GLY A 37 2.56 14.79 -10.60
N GLY A 38 1.82 15.49 -9.74
CA GLY A 38 0.49 16.04 -10.07
C GLY A 38 -0.61 14.97 -10.28
N MET A 39 -0.42 13.75 -9.79
CA MET A 39 -1.31 12.61 -10.07
C MET A 39 -2.45 12.46 -9.06
N LEU A 40 -2.43 13.19 -7.93
CA LEU A 40 -3.44 13.07 -6.89
C LEU A 40 -4.87 13.43 -7.35
N PRO A 41 -5.12 14.50 -8.15
CA PRO A 41 -6.47 14.78 -8.64
C PRO A 41 -7.08 13.61 -9.41
N MET A 42 -6.28 12.86 -10.18
CA MET A 42 -6.74 11.67 -10.92
C MET A 42 -7.24 10.57 -9.98
N VAL A 43 -6.60 10.38 -8.82
CA VAL A 43 -7.09 9.45 -7.79
C VAL A 43 -8.38 9.95 -7.16
N GLY A 44 -8.52 11.26 -6.95
CA GLY A 44 -9.75 11.86 -6.43
C GLY A 44 -10.95 11.65 -7.36
N MET A 45 -10.72 11.59 -8.67
CA MET A 45 -11.78 11.31 -9.65
C MET A 45 -12.42 9.93 -9.45
N LEU A 46 -11.75 8.97 -8.79
CA LEU A 46 -12.36 7.67 -8.45
C LEU A 46 -13.59 7.79 -7.54
N VAL A 47 -13.73 8.92 -6.84
CA VAL A 47 -14.91 9.27 -6.02
C VAL A 47 -15.63 10.52 -6.55
N GLY A 48 -15.42 10.86 -7.82
CA GLY A 48 -16.06 12.00 -8.49
C GLY A 48 -15.53 13.38 -8.08
N GLN A 49 -14.32 13.46 -7.53
CA GLN A 49 -13.74 14.73 -7.04
C GLN A 49 -12.34 14.98 -7.60
N GLU A 50 -12.21 15.85 -8.59
CA GLU A 50 -10.91 16.24 -9.16
C GLU A 50 -10.15 17.21 -8.24
N ASN A 51 -9.72 16.72 -7.07
CA ASN A 51 -9.06 17.51 -6.04
C ASN A 51 -7.89 16.74 -5.43
N ALA A 52 -6.72 17.37 -5.34
CA ALA A 52 -5.51 16.73 -4.84
C ALA A 52 -5.61 16.26 -3.38
N ALA A 53 -6.27 17.03 -2.50
CA ALA A 53 -6.44 16.65 -1.10
C ALA A 53 -7.40 15.46 -0.95
N VAL A 54 -8.51 15.47 -1.70
CA VAL A 54 -9.44 14.32 -1.75
C VAL A 54 -8.73 13.08 -2.29
N GLY A 55 -8.00 13.22 -3.39
CA GLY A 55 -7.22 12.14 -3.98
C GLY A 55 -6.15 11.58 -3.05
N PHE A 56 -5.50 12.41 -2.24
CA PHE A 56 -4.57 11.95 -1.21
C PHE A 56 -5.26 11.13 -0.13
N ILE A 57 -6.43 11.58 0.37
CA ILE A 57 -7.20 10.83 1.36
C ILE A 57 -7.66 9.48 0.79
N VAL A 58 -8.19 9.47 -0.43
CA VAL A 58 -8.60 8.24 -1.13
C VAL A 58 -7.42 7.31 -1.32
N HIS A 59 -6.25 7.83 -1.72
CA HIS A 59 -5.04 7.04 -1.84
C HIS A 59 -4.66 6.38 -0.52
N LEU A 60 -4.60 7.14 0.58
CA LEU A 60 -4.25 6.59 1.89
C LEU A 60 -5.27 5.53 2.36
N ALA A 61 -6.56 5.74 2.10
CA ALA A 61 -7.60 4.75 2.41
C ALA A 61 -7.37 3.43 1.63
N ILE A 62 -7.08 3.52 0.33
CA ILE A 62 -6.71 2.37 -0.50
C ILE A 62 -5.44 1.72 0.06
N SER A 63 -4.39 2.49 0.37
CA SER A 63 -3.13 1.99 0.91
C SER A 63 -3.31 1.23 2.23
N VAL A 64 -4.17 1.71 3.14
CA VAL A 64 -4.50 0.99 4.37
C VAL A 64 -5.19 -0.34 4.06
N GLY A 65 -6.17 -0.34 3.14
CA GLY A 65 -6.86 -1.55 2.72
C GLY A 65 -5.92 -2.59 2.10
N LEU A 66 -5.05 -2.16 1.19
CA LEU A 66 -4.05 -3.02 0.55
C LEU A 66 -3.00 -3.51 1.57
N GLY A 67 -2.55 -2.65 2.48
CA GLY A 67 -1.66 -3.05 3.56
C GLY A 67 -2.27 -4.13 4.45
N ALA A 68 -3.55 -4.01 4.80
CA ALA A 68 -4.27 -5.00 5.58
C ALA A 68 -4.33 -6.36 4.85
N VAL A 69 -4.60 -6.35 3.54
CA VAL A 69 -4.54 -7.56 2.68
C VAL A 69 -3.14 -8.17 2.68
N TYR A 70 -2.11 -7.34 2.52
CA TYR A 70 -0.72 -7.80 2.60
C TYR A 70 -0.42 -8.45 3.95
N GLY A 71 -0.77 -7.82 5.07
CA GLY A 71 -0.51 -8.35 6.40
C GLY A 71 -1.14 -9.73 6.65
N MET A 72 -2.36 -9.95 6.15
CA MET A 72 -3.02 -11.27 6.21
C MET A 72 -2.33 -12.33 5.36
N ALA A 73 -1.74 -11.97 4.23
CA ALA A 73 -0.98 -12.89 3.38
C ALA A 73 0.43 -13.16 3.94
N ALA A 74 1.09 -12.11 4.44
CA ALA A 74 2.49 -12.12 4.85
C ALA A 74 2.77 -12.99 6.06
N VAL A 75 1.78 -13.26 6.93
CA VAL A 75 1.93 -14.21 8.04
C VAL A 75 2.14 -15.65 7.58
N ARG A 76 1.82 -15.97 6.32
CA ARG A 76 2.04 -17.31 5.72
C ARG A 76 3.34 -17.38 4.91
N LEU A 77 4.05 -16.27 4.76
CA LEU A 77 5.29 -16.19 3.99
C LEU A 77 6.52 -16.44 4.88
N PRO A 78 7.65 -16.87 4.29
CA PRO A 78 8.90 -17.01 5.02
C PRO A 78 9.28 -15.76 5.79
N SER A 79 9.69 -15.93 7.04
CA SER A 79 10.11 -14.83 7.91
C SER A 79 11.57 -14.45 7.65
N GLY A 80 11.80 -13.31 7.00
CA GLY A 80 13.13 -12.74 6.83
C GLY A 80 13.08 -11.40 6.08
N TRP A 81 14.00 -10.49 6.39
CA TRP A 81 14.04 -9.16 5.76
C TRP A 81 14.17 -9.21 4.22
N PRO A 82 15.05 -10.05 3.62
CA PRO A 82 15.12 -10.15 2.16
C PRO A 82 13.84 -10.74 1.54
N ALA A 83 13.28 -11.80 2.16
CA ALA A 83 12.05 -12.42 1.70
C ALA A 83 10.86 -11.44 1.75
N ALA A 84 10.77 -10.63 2.82
CA ALA A 84 9.77 -9.60 2.95
C ALA A 84 9.93 -8.50 1.89
N ALA A 85 11.17 -8.05 1.62
CA ALA A 85 11.44 -7.05 0.59
C ALA A 85 11.00 -7.55 -0.80
N VAL A 86 11.36 -8.79 -1.18
CA VAL A 86 10.95 -9.39 -2.44
C VAL A 86 9.42 -9.54 -2.51
N ALA A 87 8.79 -10.06 -1.44
CA ALA A 87 7.35 -10.18 -1.37
C ALA A 87 6.65 -8.82 -1.50
N GLY A 88 7.19 -7.77 -0.89
CA GLY A 88 6.70 -6.40 -1.01
C GLY A 88 6.80 -5.85 -2.43
N LEU A 89 7.94 -6.03 -3.10
CA LEU A 89 8.13 -5.61 -4.48
C LEU A 89 7.17 -6.32 -5.44
N VAL A 90 7.01 -7.65 -5.28
CA VAL A 90 6.05 -8.43 -6.07
C VAL A 90 4.62 -7.97 -5.79
N TYR A 91 4.27 -7.73 -4.53
CA TYR A 91 2.96 -7.22 -4.14
C TYR A 91 2.66 -5.84 -4.76
N GLY A 92 3.65 -4.95 -4.75
CA GLY A 92 3.59 -3.66 -5.42
C GLY A 92 3.36 -3.80 -6.93
N ALA A 93 4.15 -4.65 -7.61
CA ALA A 93 3.99 -4.91 -9.03
C ALA A 93 2.61 -5.49 -9.39
N ILE A 94 2.06 -6.39 -8.57
CA ILE A 94 0.70 -6.92 -8.74
C ILE A 94 -0.32 -5.78 -8.71
N TRP A 95 -0.24 -4.89 -7.73
CA TRP A 95 -1.18 -3.75 -7.63
C TRP A 95 -0.93 -2.66 -8.64
N TRP A 96 0.27 -2.53 -9.20
CA TRP A 96 0.50 -1.69 -10.35
C TRP A 96 -0.30 -2.18 -11.56
N VAL A 97 -0.25 -3.48 -11.86
CA VAL A 97 -1.03 -4.07 -12.95
C VAL A 97 -2.53 -3.95 -12.65
N LEU A 98 -2.98 -4.46 -11.50
CA LEU A 98 -4.41 -4.50 -11.17
C LEU A 98 -4.99 -3.11 -10.93
N GLY A 99 -4.34 -2.30 -10.11
CA GLY A 99 -4.82 -0.98 -9.71
C GLY A 99 -4.63 0.07 -10.79
N ALA A 100 -3.37 0.30 -11.21
CA ALA A 100 -3.05 1.43 -12.08
C ALA A 100 -3.30 1.16 -13.56
N LEU A 101 -3.02 -0.05 -14.05
CA LEU A 101 -3.19 -0.36 -15.49
C LEU A 101 -4.57 -0.90 -15.85
N VAL A 102 -5.35 -1.39 -14.88
CA VAL A 102 -6.67 -2.00 -15.14
C VAL A 102 -7.79 -1.27 -14.41
N LEU A 103 -7.84 -1.30 -13.08
CA LEU A 103 -8.98 -0.79 -12.32
C LEU A 103 -9.18 0.71 -12.49
N MET A 104 -8.13 1.53 -12.33
CA MET A 104 -8.26 2.99 -12.47
C MET A 104 -8.73 3.40 -13.87
N PRO A 105 -8.12 2.94 -14.99
CA PRO A 105 -8.62 3.27 -16.32
C PRO A 105 -10.07 2.84 -16.56
N LEU A 106 -10.47 1.66 -16.09
CA LEU A 106 -11.85 1.18 -16.22
C LEU A 106 -12.84 2.03 -15.41
N MET A 107 -12.50 2.36 -14.16
CA MET A 107 -13.35 3.16 -13.28
C MET A 107 -13.52 4.61 -13.76
N LEU A 108 -12.51 5.15 -14.46
CA LEU A 108 -12.53 6.51 -15.01
C LEU A 108 -13.04 6.57 -16.47
N GLY A 109 -13.49 5.45 -17.05
CA GLY A 109 -13.94 5.39 -18.44
C GLY A 109 -12.83 5.56 -19.48
N MET A 110 -11.56 5.49 -19.07
CA MET A 110 -10.37 5.59 -19.91
C MET A 110 -10.00 4.23 -20.53
N THR A 111 -10.95 3.52 -21.14
CA THR A 111 -10.77 2.12 -21.59
C THR A 111 -9.62 1.94 -22.58
N GLY A 112 -9.31 2.95 -23.40
CA GLY A 112 -8.16 2.95 -24.31
C GLY A 112 -6.79 2.99 -23.62
N MET A 113 -6.73 3.24 -22.31
CA MET A 113 -5.51 3.27 -21.51
C MET A 113 -5.27 1.98 -20.71
N VAL A 114 -6.19 1.01 -20.79
CA VAL A 114 -6.05 -0.28 -20.10
C VAL A 114 -4.81 -1.02 -20.62
N LEU A 115 -3.91 -1.40 -19.71
CA LEU A 115 -2.64 -2.09 -20.00
C LEU A 115 -1.68 -1.33 -20.95
N VAL A 116 -1.91 -0.04 -21.20
CA VAL A 116 -0.98 0.80 -21.97
C VAL A 116 0.22 1.16 -21.10
N ILE A 117 1.43 0.95 -21.62
CA ILE A 117 2.67 1.27 -20.90
C ILE A 117 3.41 2.38 -21.64
N GLY A 118 3.46 3.56 -21.02
CA GLY A 118 4.27 4.71 -21.43
C GLY A 118 5.09 5.28 -20.28
N ALA A 119 5.67 6.46 -20.47
CA ALA A 119 6.48 7.13 -19.45
C ALA A 119 5.74 7.34 -18.12
N PRO A 120 4.46 7.78 -18.08
CA PRO A 120 3.71 7.91 -16.82
C PRO A 120 3.53 6.58 -16.09
N GLN A 121 3.35 5.48 -16.83
CA GLN A 121 3.14 4.15 -16.25
C GLN A 121 4.41 3.57 -15.63
N TRP A 122 5.59 3.90 -16.16
CA TRP A 122 6.86 3.56 -15.51
C TRP A 122 7.06 4.31 -14.19
N MET A 123 6.70 5.60 -14.15
CA MET A 123 6.70 6.35 -12.88
C MET A 123 5.69 5.78 -11.88
N SER A 124 4.52 5.36 -12.36
CA SER A 124 3.53 4.65 -11.55
C SER A 124 4.07 3.33 -11.01
N LEU A 125 4.79 2.54 -11.81
CA LEU A 125 5.43 1.30 -11.36
C LEU A 125 6.39 1.58 -10.20
N LEU A 126 7.26 2.58 -10.34
CA LEU A 126 8.20 2.96 -9.28
C LEU A 126 7.46 3.27 -7.98
N GLY A 127 6.37 4.04 -8.04
CA GLY A 127 5.55 4.35 -6.88
C GLY A 127 4.95 3.11 -6.21
N HIS A 128 4.45 2.16 -7.00
CA HIS A 128 3.91 0.90 -6.48
C HIS A 128 4.98 -0.01 -5.87
N LEU A 129 6.18 -0.06 -6.46
CA LEU A 129 7.32 -0.80 -5.91
C LEU A 129 7.76 -0.20 -4.57
N VAL A 130 7.85 1.13 -4.48
CA VAL A 130 8.16 1.85 -3.23
C VAL A 130 7.09 1.58 -2.17
N TYR A 131 5.81 1.68 -2.54
CA TYR A 131 4.69 1.34 -1.67
C TYR A 131 4.83 -0.08 -1.10
N GLY A 132 4.98 -1.08 -1.99
CA GLY A 132 5.02 -2.48 -1.61
C GLY A 132 6.23 -2.82 -0.74
N LEU A 133 7.41 -2.28 -1.08
CA LEU A 133 8.62 -2.44 -0.29
C LEU A 133 8.46 -1.87 1.12
N LEU A 134 8.03 -0.60 1.25
CA LEU A 134 7.91 0.04 2.55
C LEU A 134 6.81 -0.59 3.41
N ALA A 135 5.68 -0.97 2.81
CA ALA A 135 4.63 -1.70 3.50
C ALA A 135 5.15 -3.06 4.03
N ALA A 136 5.90 -3.81 3.24
CA ALA A 136 6.47 -5.08 3.69
C ALA A 136 7.47 -4.92 4.84
N LEU A 137 8.39 -3.95 4.74
CA LEU A 137 9.38 -3.69 5.77
C LEU A 137 8.74 -3.17 7.07
N ALA A 138 7.75 -2.28 6.96
CA ALA A 138 7.00 -1.79 8.11
C ALA A 138 6.20 -2.92 8.78
N PHE A 139 5.57 -3.79 7.98
CA PHE A 139 4.86 -4.96 8.51
C PHE A 139 5.79 -5.89 9.30
N MET A 140 7.00 -6.15 8.80
CA MET A 140 7.99 -6.97 9.53
C MET A 140 8.30 -6.42 10.92
N ARG A 141 8.21 -5.09 11.11
CA ARG A 141 8.45 -4.44 12.41
C ARG A 141 7.22 -4.44 13.32
N LEU A 142 6.02 -4.43 12.74
CA LEU A 142 4.73 -4.32 13.41
C LEU A 142 4.02 -5.67 13.64
N ARG A 143 4.43 -6.73 12.94
CA ARG A 143 3.75 -8.03 12.98
C ARG A 143 3.74 -8.61 14.40
N PRO A 144 2.65 -9.31 14.79
CA PRO A 144 2.63 -10.14 15.99
C PRO A 144 3.81 -11.12 16.02
N ARG A 145 4.39 -11.33 17.20
CA ARG A 145 5.40 -12.36 17.43
C ARG A 145 4.75 -13.69 17.75
#